data_AF-M4C3R3-F1
#
_entry.id   AF-M4C3R3-F1
#
_cell.length_a   1.000
_cell.length_b   1.000
_cell.length_c   1.000
_cell.angle_alpha   90.00
_cell.angle_beta   90.00
_cell.angle_gamma   90.00
#
_symmetry.space_group_name_H-M   'P 1'
#
loop_
_entity.id
_entity.type
_entity.pdbx_description
1 polymer ?
#
loop_
_entity_poly.entity_id
_entity_poly.type
_entity_poly.pdbx_seq_one_letter_code
_entity_poly.pdbx_strand_id
1 'polypeptide(L)'
;MEIVHRFGELSGLWVQQKKSVLIMLNMAVDLADYAGIPVLRHGDTTRYLGYQVGTGDLVGANWALRIRSIRSALRQQLPSLRVWPSGFCC
;
A
#
# COMPACT_ATOMS: atom_id res chain seq x y z
N MET A 1 2.07 8.02 -23.91
CA MET A 1 1.56 6.67 -23.55
C MET A 1 1.81 5.60 -24.61
N GLU A 2 2.44 5.91 -25.74
CA GLU A 2 2.74 4.91 -26.78
C GLU A 2 3.47 3.69 -26.19
N ILE A 3 4.44 3.88 -25.29
CA ILE A 3 5.21 2.77 -24.73
C ILE A 3 4.39 1.81 -23.87
N VAL A 4 3.42 2.30 -23.09
CA VAL A 4 2.59 1.47 -22.21
C VAL A 4 1.50 0.76 -23.02
N HIS A 5 0.91 1.44 -24.01
CA HIS A 5 -0.01 0.79 -24.94
C HIS A 5 0.70 -0.26 -25.77
N ARG A 6 1.88 0.06 -26.32
CA ARG A 6 2.70 -0.87 -27.09
C ARG A 6 3.19 -2.04 -26.25
N PHE A 7 3.52 -1.81 -24.98
CA PHE A 7 3.76 -2.90 -24.04
C PHE A 7 2.52 -3.79 -23.88
N GLY A 8 1.33 -3.19 -23.74
CA GLY A 8 0.07 -3.93 -23.68
C GLY A 8 -0.20 -4.75 -24.95
N GLU A 9 0.07 -4.19 -26.13
CA GLU A 9 -0.05 -4.87 -27.41
C GLU A 9 0.94 -6.05 -27.54
N LEU A 10 2.19 -5.86 -27.11
CA LEU A 10 3.24 -6.88 -27.21
C LEU A 10 3.10 -7.98 -26.15
N SER A 11 2.66 -7.62 -24.94
CA SER A 11 2.61 -8.55 -23.79
C SER A 11 1.23 -9.15 -23.53
N GLY A 12 0.17 -8.55 -24.07
CA GLY A 12 -1.21 -8.84 -23.70
C GLY A 12 -1.63 -8.31 -22.32
N LEU A 13 -0.75 -7.60 -21.60
CA LEU A 13 -1.01 -7.06 -20.27
C LEU A 13 -1.32 -5.56 -20.30
N TRP A 14 -2.56 -5.20 -20.01
CA TRP A 14 -3.02 -3.80 -20.01
C TRP A 14 -2.95 -3.17 -18.62
N VAL A 15 -2.41 -1.96 -18.54
CA VAL A 15 -2.35 -1.18 -17.29
C VAL A 15 -3.75 -0.70 -16.91
N GLN A 16 -4.14 -0.95 -15.65
CA GLN A 16 -5.39 -0.46 -15.09
C GLN A 16 -5.21 0.97 -14.54
N GLN A 17 -5.43 1.97 -15.38
CA GLN A 17 -5.27 3.39 -15.04
C GLN A 17 -5.92 3.81 -13.72
N LYS A 18 -7.14 3.31 -13.42
CA LYS A 18 -7.86 3.63 -12.17
C LYS A 18 -7.19 3.10 -10.89
N LYS A 19 -6.33 2.09 -11.00
CA LYS A 19 -5.58 1.50 -9.87
C LYS A 19 -4.12 1.94 -9.85
N SER A 20 -3.66 2.55 -10.95
CA SER A 20 -2.32 3.09 -11.08
C SER A 20 -2.30 4.54 -10.61
N VAL A 21 -1.18 4.94 -10.02
CA VAL A 21 -0.93 6.33 -9.65
C VAL A 21 0.55 6.59 -9.83
N LEU A 22 0.89 7.78 -10.31
CA LEU A 22 2.28 8.23 -10.47
C LEU A 22 2.68 9.05 -9.26
N ILE A 23 3.88 8.84 -8.75
CA ILE A 23 4.45 9.64 -7.65
C ILE A 23 5.58 10.46 -8.25
N MET A 24 5.37 11.77 -8.37
CA MET A 24 6.41 12.65 -8.85
C MET A 24 7.44 12.89 -7.74
N LEU A 25 8.69 12.52 -7.97
CA LEU A 25 9.78 12.76 -7.01
C LEU A 25 10.28 14.21 -7.08
N ASN A 26 10.06 14.89 -8.21
CA ASN A 26 10.36 16.31 -8.36
C ASN A 26 9.16 17.14 -7.87
N MET A 27 9.33 17.85 -6.76
CA MET A 27 8.28 18.66 -6.14
C MET A 27 8.05 20.02 -6.84
N ALA A 28 8.91 20.40 -7.77
CA ALA A 28 8.79 21.67 -8.50
C ALA A 28 7.77 21.61 -9.66
N VAL A 29 7.28 20.41 -10.00
CA VAL A 29 6.35 20.19 -11.11
C VAL A 29 4.98 19.83 -10.55
N ASP A 30 3.99 20.67 -10.81
CA ASP A 30 2.60 20.41 -10.47
C ASP A 30 1.87 19.88 -11.72
N LEU A 31 1.79 18.56 -11.81
CA LEU A 31 1.09 17.84 -12.87
C LEU A 31 -0.04 17.02 -12.23
N ALA A 32 -1.27 17.16 -12.72
CA ALA A 32 -2.41 16.44 -12.16
C ALA A 32 -2.59 15.03 -12.77
N ASP A 33 -2.19 14.85 -14.03
CA ASP A 33 -2.32 13.61 -14.78
C ASP A 33 -1.13 13.47 -15.73
N TYR A 34 -0.62 12.25 -15.86
CA TYR A 34 0.33 11.93 -16.90
C TYR A 34 -0.22 10.77 -17.72
N ALA A 35 -0.83 11.17 -18.83
CA ALA A 35 -1.30 10.29 -19.88
C ALA A 35 -2.34 9.27 -19.37
N GLY A 36 -3.34 9.78 -18.66
CA GLY A 36 -4.47 9.02 -18.13
C GLY A 36 -4.18 8.28 -16.83
N ILE A 37 -2.95 8.36 -16.31
CA ILE A 37 -2.63 7.91 -14.95
C ILE A 37 -2.59 9.15 -14.05
N PRO A 38 -3.42 9.19 -12.98
CA PRO A 38 -3.41 10.31 -12.06
C PRO A 38 -2.05 10.41 -11.36
N VAL A 39 -1.59 11.64 -11.17
CA VAL A 39 -0.39 11.92 -10.39
C VAL A 39 -0.81 12.20 -8.95
N LEU A 40 -0.15 11.53 -8.01
CA LEU A 40 -0.34 11.75 -6.58
C LEU A 40 0.15 13.16 -6.23
N ARG A 41 -0.74 13.97 -5.65
CA ARG A 41 -0.40 15.34 -5.27
C ARG A 41 0.66 15.37 -4.19
N HIS A 42 1.38 16.48 -4.12
CA HIS A 42 2.36 16.67 -3.07
C HIS A 42 1.69 16.69 -1.69
N GLY A 43 2.29 16.02 -0.71
CA GLY A 43 1.72 15.84 0.64
C GLY A 43 0.72 14.68 0.74
N ASP A 44 0.11 14.26 -0.36
CA ASP A 44 -0.78 13.09 -0.37
C ASP A 44 0.03 11.79 -0.24
N THR A 45 -0.66 10.75 0.20
CA THR A 45 -0.12 9.40 0.34
C THR A 45 -1.07 8.38 -0.28
N THR A 46 -0.49 7.29 -0.77
CA THR A 46 -1.22 6.13 -1.27
C THR A 46 -0.65 4.86 -0.67
N ARG A 47 -1.43 3.78 -0.69
CA ARG A 47 -1.02 2.50 -0.11
C ARG A 47 -0.35 1.60 -1.15
N TYR A 48 0.89 1.23 -0.91
CA TYR A 48 1.64 0.26 -1.70
C TYR A 48 2.15 -0.88 -0.81
N LEU A 49 1.76 -2.13 -1.11
CA LEU A 49 2.17 -3.34 -0.39
C LEU A 49 2.04 -3.24 1.15
N GLY A 50 1.01 -2.53 1.63
CA GLY A 50 0.76 -2.36 3.06
C GLY A 50 1.38 -1.11 3.69
N TYR A 51 2.20 -0.37 2.96
CA TYR A 51 2.84 0.88 3.40
C TYR A 51 2.19 2.10 2.75
N GLN A 52 2.20 3.21 3.46
CA GLN A 52 1.98 4.52 2.87
C GLN A 52 3.25 4.95 2.13
N VAL A 53 3.06 5.37 0.89
CA VAL A 53 4.09 5.93 0.00
C VAL A 53 3.57 7.24 -0.58
N GLY A 54 4.46 8.17 -0.90
CA GLY A 54 4.09 9.51 -1.36
C GLY A 54 5.10 10.53 -0.89
N THR A 55 4.67 11.77 -0.71
CA THR A 55 5.55 12.88 -0.34
C THR A 55 5.16 13.56 0.99
N GLY A 56 4.09 13.10 1.65
CA GLY A 56 3.72 13.52 3.00
C GLY A 56 4.55 12.86 4.12
N ASP A 57 4.11 12.98 5.37
CA ASP A 57 4.76 12.30 6.51
C ASP A 57 4.53 10.78 6.46
N LEU A 58 5.51 10.06 5.92
CA LEU A 58 5.46 8.61 5.77
C LEU A 58 5.88 7.88 7.04
N VAL A 59 6.77 8.46 7.86
CA VAL A 59 7.37 7.76 8.99
C VAL A 59 6.32 7.52 10.06
N GLY A 60 5.63 8.58 10.49
CA GLY A 60 4.56 8.47 11.49
C GLY A 60 3.43 7.56 11.03
N ALA A 61 2.97 7.75 9.78
CA ALA A 61 1.89 6.96 9.21
C ALA A 61 2.21 5.45 9.13
N ASN A 62 3.41 5.11 8.67
CA ASN A 62 3.85 3.72 8.55
C ASN A 62 4.10 3.06 9.91
N TRP A 63 4.68 3.78 10.87
CA TRP A 63 4.84 3.27 12.23
C TRP A 63 3.50 2.97 12.89
N ALA A 64 2.53 3.88 12.77
CA ALA A 64 1.20 3.66 13.31
C ALA A 64 0.51 2.44 12.67
N LEU A 65 0.65 2.25 11.35
CA LEU A 65 0.13 1.06 10.66
C LEU A 65 0.78 -0.23 11.16
N ARG A 66 2.11 -0.25 11.31
CA ARG A 66 2.83 -1.42 11.83
C ARG A 66 2.43 -1.78 13.25
N ILE A 67 2.38 -0.80 14.16
CA ILE A 67 1.97 -1.02 15.56
C ILE A 67 0.55 -1.57 15.62
N ARG A 68 -0.38 -1.02 14.83
CA ARG A 68 -1.75 -1.53 14.76
C ARG A 68 -1.80 -2.98 14.25
N SER A 69 -1.06 -3.31 13.19
CA SER A 69 -0.98 -4.65 12.64
C SER A 69 -0.48 -5.67 13.67
N ILE A 70 0.63 -5.37 14.33
CA ILE A 70 1.21 -6.21 15.38
C ILE A 70 0.22 -6.40 16.54
N ARG A 71 -0.41 -5.32 17.00
CA ARG A 71 -1.41 -5.38 18.08
C ARG A 71 -2.60 -6.26 17.70
N SER A 72 -3.10 -6.16 16.47
CA SER A 72 -4.20 -6.99 15.98
C SER A 72 -3.80 -8.47 15.91
N ALA A 73 -2.60 -8.78 15.41
CA ALA A 73 -2.08 -10.15 15.35
C ALA A 73 -1.95 -10.77 16.76
N LEU A 74 -1.34 -10.04 17.69
CA LEU A 74 -1.19 -10.48 19.08
C LEU A 74 -2.55 -10.72 19.76
N ARG A 75 -3.53 -9.84 19.53
CA ARG A 75 -4.91 -10.01 20.04
C ARG A 75 -5.59 -11.26 19.50
N GLN A 76 -5.35 -11.65 18.25
CA GLN A 76 -5.94 -12.85 17.66
C GLN A 76 -5.26 -14.14 18.15
N GLN A 77 -3.97 -14.10 18.46
CA GLN A 77 -3.23 -15.25 19.02
C GLN A 77 -3.45 -15.48 20.53
N LEU A 78 -3.79 -14.43 21.29
CA LEU A 78 -4.00 -14.53 22.74
C LEU A 78 -5.13 -15.50 23.16
N PRO A 79 -6.29 -15.58 22.46
CA PRO A 79 -7.30 -16.61 22.71
C PRO A 79 -6.85 -18.02 22.37
N SER A 80 -6.08 -18.22 21.28
CA SER A 80 -5.63 -19.56 20.85
C SER A 80 -4.52 -20.13 21.73
N LEU A 81 -3.76 -19.28 22.45
CA LEU A 81 -2.75 -19.70 23.43
C LEU A 81 -3.33 -19.98 24.82
N ARG A 82 -4.58 -19.58 25.09
CA ARG A 82 -5.23 -19.73 26.41
C ARG A 82 -6.07 -21.01 26.52
N VAL A 83 -6.25 -21.75 25.42
CA VAL A 83 -6.87 -23.08 25.43
C VAL A 83 -5.75 -24.13 25.58
N TRP A 84 -5.24 -24.28 26.80
CA TRP A 84 -4.66 -25.55 27.22
C TRP A 84 -5.81 -26.47 27.61
N PRO A 85 -5.85 -27.74 27.18
CA PRO A 85 -6.88 -28.67 27.64
C PRO A 85 -6.58 -28.98 29.11
N SER A 86 -7.33 -28.34 30.00
CA SER A 86 -7.50 -28.82 31.38
C SER A 86 -8.18 -30.19 31.31
N GLY A 87 -7.38 -31.26 31.26
CA GLY A 87 -7.90 -32.61 31.02
C GLY A 87 -6.90 -33.74 31.22
N PHE A 88 -5.92 -33.57 32.12
CA PHE A 88 -5.18 -34.69 32.70
C PHE A 88 -4.98 -34.42 34.19
N CYS A 89 -5.99 -34.77 34.97
CA CYS A 89 -5.82 -35.16 36.38
C CYS A 89 -5.94 -36.68 36.43
N CYS A 90 -4.86 -37.34 36.86
CA CYS A 90 -4.92 -38.69 37.43
C CYS A 90 -5.67 -38.66 38.76
#